data_AF-A0A919N4N3-F1
#
_entry.id   AF-A0A919N4N3-F1
#
_cell.length_a   1.000
_cell.length_b   1.000
_cell.length_c   1.000
_cell.angle_alpha   90.00
_cell.angle_beta   90.00
_cell.angle_gamma   90.00
#
_symmetry.space_group_name_H-M   'P 1'
#
loop_
_entity.id
_entity.type
_entity.pdbx_description
1 polymer ?
#
loop_
_entity_poly.entity_id
_entity_poly.type
_entity_poly.pdbx_seq_one_letter_code
_entity_poly.pdbx_strand_id
1 'polypeptide(L)' 'MEHTEARPSWDCRACGKPWPCDPAREQLATAMTMTELRTAMWIRLEEAALELPPGPATELFERFLRWAG' A
#
# COMPACT_ATOMS: atom_id res chain seq x y z
N MET A 1 -11.85 9.70 8.92
CA MET A 1 -10.67 9.03 9.53
C MET A 1 -9.68 8.79 8.41
N GLU A 2 -8.40 9.03 8.65
CA GLU A 2 -7.37 8.89 7.61
C GLU A 2 -7.04 7.41 7.39
N HIS A 3 -6.98 6.97 6.14
CA HIS A 3 -6.72 5.57 5.79
C HIS A 3 -5.21 5.32 5.65
N THR A 4 -4.50 5.28 6.78
CA THR A 4 -3.05 5.03 6.83
C THR A 4 -2.72 3.58 7.19
N GLU A 5 -1.49 3.18 6.93
CA GLU A 5 -0.94 1.86 7.25
C GLU A 5 -0.70 1.68 8.77
N ALA A 6 -1.07 0.51 9.29
CA ALA A 6 -0.67 0.02 10.59
C ALA A 6 0.55 -0.89 10.41
N ARG A 7 1.68 -0.57 11.05
CA ARG A 7 2.85 -1.46 11.08
C ARG A 7 2.80 -2.34 12.35
N PRO A 8 3.21 -3.63 12.30
CA PRO A 8 3.76 -4.35 11.14
C PRO A 8 2.72 -5.17 10.35
N SER A 9 1.42 -5.07 10.66
CA SER A 9 0.40 -5.90 9.97
C SER A 9 0.09 -5.43 8.55
N TRP A 10 0.44 -4.18 8.24
CA TRP A 10 0.09 -3.47 7.03
C TRP A 10 -1.41 -3.33 6.79
N ASP A 11 -2.24 -3.49 7.81
CA ASP A 11 -3.66 -3.25 7.68
C ASP A 11 -3.96 -1.75 7.80
N CYS A 12 -5.09 -1.33 7.23
CA CYS A 12 -5.52 0.05 7.32
C CYS A 12 -6.01 0.34 8.74
N ARG A 13 -5.46 1.39 9.37
CA ARG A 13 -5.87 1.82 10.72
C ARG A 13 -7.35 2.18 10.81
N ALA A 14 -7.96 2.63 9.71
CA ALA A 14 -9.34 3.10 9.70
C ALA A 14 -10.38 1.98 9.50
N CYS A 15 -10.07 0.97 8.69
CA CYS A 15 -11.06 -0.04 8.29
C CYS A 15 -10.61 -1.49 8.50
N GLY A 16 -9.37 -1.73 8.93
CA GLY A 16 -8.83 -3.07 9.20
C GLY A 16 -8.59 -3.94 7.96
N LYS A 17 -8.90 -3.46 6.75
CA LYS A 17 -8.57 -4.15 5.49
C LYS A 17 -7.08 -4.01 5.17
N PRO A 18 -6.50 -4.89 4.33
CA PRO A 18 -5.12 -4.71 3.85
C PRO A 18 -4.90 -3.32 3.27
N TRP A 19 -3.96 -2.56 3.81
CA TRP A 19 -3.54 -1.28 3.26
C TRP A 19 -2.59 -1.52 2.07
N PRO A 20 -2.71 -0.82 0.92
CA PRO A 20 -3.64 0.25 0.64
C PRO A 20 -5.05 -0.30 0.31
N CYS A 21 -6.04 0.09 1.11
CA CYS A 21 -7.46 -0.18 0.87
C CYS A 21 -8.04 0.86 -0.10
N ASP A 22 -9.21 0.62 -0.69
CA ASP A 22 -9.77 1.49 -1.75
C ASP A 22 -9.78 2.99 -1.39
N PRO A 23 -10.22 3.42 -0.19
CA PRO A 23 -10.17 4.84 0.18
C PRO A 23 -8.75 5.40 0.29
N ALA A 24 -7.78 4.59 0.72
CA ALA A 24 -6.37 4.99 0.74
C ALA A 24 -5.83 5.18 -0.68
N ARG A 25 -6.20 4.28 -1.61
CA ARG A 25 -5.79 4.35 -3.02
C ARG A 25 -6.28 5.64 -3.66
N GLU A 26 -7.55 5.99 -3.44
CA GLU A 26 -8.14 7.24 -3.93
C GLU A 26 -7.45 8.48 -3.34
N GLN A 27 -7.20 8.48 -2.03
CA GLN A 27 -6.51 9.57 -1.34
C GLN A 27 -5.09 9.79 -1.89
N LEU A 28 -4.32 8.71 -2.03
CA LEU A 28 -2.96 8.74 -2.56
C LEU A 28 -2.93 9.18 -4.03
N ALA A 29 -3.82 8.64 -4.86
CA ALA A 29 -3.90 9.01 -6.28
C ALA A 29 -4.30 10.48 -6.51
N THR A 30 -5.07 11.06 -5.58
CA THR A 30 -5.43 12.49 -5.63
C THR A 30 -4.31 13.39 -5.12
N ALA A 31 -3.52 12.91 -4.15
CA ALA A 31 -2.50 13.70 -3.48
C ALA A 31 -1.14 13.71 -4.18
N MET A 32 -0.88 12.77 -5.09
CA MET A 32 0.43 12.56 -5.71
C MET A 32 0.32 12.53 -7.24
N THR A 33 1.37 12.98 -7.92
CA THR A 33 1.55 12.64 -9.33
C THR A 33 1.75 11.13 -9.50
N MET A 34 1.53 10.63 -10.71
CA MET A 34 1.71 9.20 -11.01
C MET A 34 3.12 8.70 -10.69
N THR A 35 4.15 9.50 -10.95
CA THR A 35 5.55 9.13 -10.65
C THR A 35 5.78 9.06 -9.13
N GLU A 36 5.33 10.07 -8.38
CA GLU A 36 5.45 10.08 -6.92
C GLU A 36 4.70 8.91 -6.28
N LEU A 37 3.48 8.61 -6.76
CA LEU A 37 2.68 7.50 -6.29
C LEU A 37 3.41 6.17 -6.47
N ARG A 38 3.97 5.92 -7.67
CA ARG A 38 4.71 4.68 -7.96
C ARG A 38 5.96 4.55 -7.11
N THR A 39 6.73 5.62 -6.96
CA THR A 39 7.92 5.62 -6.10
C THR A 39 7.53 5.35 -4.64
N ALA A 40 6.49 6.01 -4.12
CA ALA A 40 6.01 5.78 -2.77
C ALA A 40 5.53 4.33 -2.57
N MET A 41 4.76 3.77 -3.51
CA MET A 41 4.27 2.40 -3.42
C MET A 41 5.38 1.36 -3.53
N TRP A 42 6.44 1.63 -4.31
CA TRP A 42 7.60 0.76 -4.38
C TRP A 42 8.32 0.67 -3.02
N ILE A 43 8.60 1.81 -2.39
CA ILE A 43 9.23 1.85 -1.06
C ILE A 43 8.38 1.10 -0.04
N ARG A 44 7.05 1.31 -0.07
CA ARG A 44 6.13 0.60 0.82
C ARG A 44 6.10 -0.90 0.56
N LEU A 45 6.20 -1.34 -0.70
CA LEU A 45 6.31 -2.75 -1.02
C LEU A 45 7.58 -3.37 -0.40
N GLU A 46 8.73 -2.71 -0.53
CA GLU A 46 10.00 -3.19 0.04
C GLU A 46 9.91 -3.32 1.56
N GLU A 47 9.38 -2.29 2.23
CA GLU A 47 9.18 -2.33 3.67
C GLU A 47 8.19 -3.43 4.09
N ALA A 48 7.11 -3.63 3.32
CA ALA A 48 6.11 -4.67 3.61
C ALA A 48 6.68 -6.07 3.45
N ALA A 49 7.53 -6.27 2.46
CA ALA A 49 8.22 -7.54 2.23
C ALA A 49 9.15 -7.94 3.39
N LEU A 50 9.67 -6.97 4.15
CA LEU A 50 10.51 -7.21 5.32
C LEU A 50 9.70 -7.53 6.59
N GLU A 51 8.49 -6.98 6.71
CA GLU A 51 7.69 -7.06 7.94
C GLU A 51 6.62 -8.17 7.89
N LEU A 52 6.08 -8.47 6.71
CA LEU A 52 5.04 -9.49 6.54
C LEU A 52 5.65 -10.90 6.50
N PRO A 53 4.89 -11.93 6.89
CA PRO A 53 5.28 -13.32 6.66
C PRO A 53 5.62 -13.56 5.18
N PRO A 54 6.63 -14.40 4.86
CA PRO A 54 6.98 -14.71 3.49
C PRO A 54 5.77 -15.24 2.71
N GLY A 55 5.60 -14.71 1.49
CA GLY A 55 4.52 -15.07 0.59
C GLY A 55 4.90 -14.82 -0.86
N PRO A 56 4.00 -15.11 -1.81
CA PRO A 56 4.26 -14.88 -3.22
C PRO A 56 4.52 -13.39 -3.51
N ALA A 57 5.61 -13.07 -4.19
CA ALA A 57 5.94 -11.69 -4.58
C ALA A 57 4.81 -11.03 -5.41
N THR A 58 4.03 -11.84 -6.13
CA THR A 58 2.86 -11.39 -6.88
C THR A 58 1.79 -10.77 -5.98
N GLU A 59 1.60 -11.25 -4.74
CA GLU A 59 0.60 -10.67 -3.83
C GLU A 59 0.96 -9.24 -3.43
N LEU A 60 2.24 -8.97 -3.15
CA LEU A 60 2.72 -7.62 -2.85
C LEU A 60 2.67 -6.70 -4.08
N PHE A 61 3.02 -7.21 -5.26
CA PHE A 61 2.90 -6.45 -6.51
C PHE A 61 1.44 -6.03 -6.78
N GLU A 62 0.51 -6.98 -6.67
CA GLU A 62 -0.94 -6.76 -6.84
C GLU A 62 -1.49 -5.73 -5.84
N ARG A 63 -1.00 -5.80 -4.60
CA ARG A 63 -1.45 -4.94 -3.51
C ARG A 63 -0.93 -3.50 -3.60
N PHE A 64 0.35 -3.32 -3.91
CA PHE A 64 1.00 -2.00 -3.87
C PHE A 64 1.13 -1.35 -5.24
N LEU A 65 1.42 -2.09 -6.31
CA LEU A 65 1.82 -1.51 -7.60
C LEU A 65 0.76 -1.62 -8.71
N ARG A 66 -0.04 -2.70 -8.77
CA ARG A 66 -0.97 -2.93 -9.90
C ARG A 66 -1.96 -1.79 -10.14
N TRP A 67 -2.42 -1.14 -9.07
CA TRP A 67 -3.42 -0.07 -9.16
C TRP A 67 -2.78 1.33 -9.30
N ALA A 68 -1.47 1.47 -9.08
CA ALA A 68 -0.73 2.74 -9.24
C ALA A 68 -0.36 2.97 -10.74
N GLY A 69 -1.30 2.62 -11.63
CA GLY A 69 -1.16 2.58 -13.08
C GLY A 69 -1.79 3.77 -13.77
#